data_AF-A0A834B908-F1
#
_entry.id   AF-A0A834B908-F1
#
_cell.length_a   1.000
_cell.length_b   1.000
_cell.length_c   1.000
_cell.angle_alpha   90.00
_cell.angle_beta   90.00
_cell.angle_gamma   90.00
#
_symmetry.space_group_name_H-M   'P 1'
#
loop_
_entity.id
_entity.type
_entity.pdbx_description
1 polymer ?
#
loop_
_entity_poly.entity_id
_entity_poly.type
_entity_poly.pdbx_seq_one_letter_code
_entity_poly.pdbx_strand_id
1 'polypeptide(L)'
;MVRAPAGSVTGTRFLGSEPDWDDNLFVPTPVQRGALVLIHGQVAHKSEKNLSDRSRQAYTFHLMESAGTTWSPENWLQPTAELPFPPLYT
;
A
#
# COMPACT_ATOMS: atom_id res chain seq x y z
N MET A 1 9.08 -1.00 -1.02
CA MET A 1 9.25 -1.61 0.31
C MET A 1 9.86 -2.99 0.14
N VAL A 2 10.98 -3.26 0.79
CA VAL A 2 11.73 -4.52 0.63
C VAL A 2 11.95 -5.18 1.98
N ARG A 3 12.27 -6.47 1.99
CA ARG A 3 12.53 -7.21 3.22
C ARG A 3 13.78 -6.64 3.91
N ALA A 4 13.71 -6.43 5.21
CA ALA A 4 14.87 -6.04 6.00
C ALA A 4 15.81 -7.24 6.21
N PRO A 5 17.13 -7.02 6.37
CA PRO A 5 18.06 -8.09 6.73
C PRO A 5 17.65 -8.84 8.00
N ALA A 6 17.99 -10.13 8.10
CA ALA A 6 17.74 -10.92 9.29
C ALA A 6 18.38 -10.25 10.52
N GLY A 7 17.64 -10.18 11.63
CA GLY A 7 18.07 -9.49 12.85
C GLY A 7 17.76 -7.98 12.90
N SER A 8 17.12 -7.42 11.86
CA SER A 8 16.62 -6.03 11.90
C SER A 8 15.46 -5.88 12.88
N VAL A 9 15.34 -4.70 13.49
CA VAL A 9 14.22 -4.36 14.40
C VAL A 9 12.89 -4.33 13.66
N THR A 10 12.87 -3.84 12.41
CA THR A 10 11.70 -3.84 11.55
C THR A 10 11.77 -4.97 10.52
N GLY A 11 10.63 -5.55 10.16
CA GLY A 11 10.58 -6.61 9.12
C GLY A 11 10.77 -6.09 7.69
N THR A 12 10.59 -4.79 7.48
CA THR A 12 10.69 -4.13 6.17
C THR A 12 11.57 -2.90 6.24
N ARG A 13 12.19 -2.56 5.11
CA ARG A 13 12.90 -1.30 4.88
C ARG A 13 12.37 -0.61 3.63
N PHE A 14 12.45 0.71 3.61
CA PHE A 14 12.10 1.52 2.44
C PHE A 14 13.37 1.84 1.66
N LEU A 15 13.28 1.70 0.34
CA LEU A 15 14.35 2.07 -0.59
C LEU A 15 14.07 3.45 -1.14
N GLY A 16 15.12 4.22 -1.38
CA GLY A 16 15.04 5.61 -1.84
C GLY A 16 14.96 6.60 -0.68
N SER A 17 14.82 7.87 -1.03
CA SER A 17 14.54 8.96 -0.10
C SER A 17 13.05 9.27 -0.10
N GLU A 18 12.50 9.55 1.07
CA GLU A 18 11.17 10.13 1.18
C GLU A 18 11.25 11.58 0.68
N PRO A 19 10.49 11.97 -0.36
CA PRO A 19 10.42 13.35 -0.79
C PRO A 19 9.81 14.20 0.33
N ASP A 20 10.32 15.42 0.49
CA ASP A 20 9.67 16.40 1.35
C ASP A 20 8.43 16.94 0.63
N TRP A 21 7.25 16.48 1.07
CA TRP A 21 5.98 16.88 0.50
C TRP A 21 5.45 18.10 1.25
N ASP A 22 5.12 19.17 0.53
CA ASP A 22 4.39 20.30 1.13
C ASP A 22 3.03 19.81 1.61
N ASP A 23 2.83 19.85 2.93
CA ASP A 23 1.62 19.40 3.59
C ASP A 23 0.35 20.11 3.10
N ASN A 24 0.48 21.33 2.56
CA ASN A 24 -0.64 22.07 1.99
C ASN A 24 -1.14 21.51 0.65
N LEU A 25 -0.38 20.62 0.01
CA LEU A 25 -0.76 19.98 -1.25
C LEU A 25 -1.64 18.73 -1.03
N PHE A 26 -1.74 18.23 0.20
CA PHE A 26 -2.64 17.10 0.50
C PHE A 26 -4.09 17.58 0.64
N VAL A 27 -4.98 16.96 -0.13
CA VAL A 27 -6.42 17.26 -0.10
C VAL A 27 -7.16 16.16 0.67
N PRO A 28 -7.95 16.49 1.73
CA PRO A 28 -8.75 15.51 2.45
C PRO A 28 -9.84 14.89 1.56
N THR A 29 -10.00 13.57 1.63
CA THR A 29 -11.03 12.82 0.88
C THR A 29 -12.01 12.10 1.81
N PRO A 30 -12.86 12.81 2.56
CA PRO A 30 -13.86 12.18 3.43
C PRO A 30 -14.93 11.48 2.59
N VAL A 31 -15.31 10.27 3.01
CA VAL A 31 -16.29 9.45 2.30
C VAL A 31 -17.26 8.76 3.26
N GLN A 32 -18.44 8.41 2.77
CA GLN A 32 -19.42 7.62 3.51
C GLN A 32 -19.12 6.12 3.42
N ARG A 33 -19.67 5.33 4.34
CA ARG A 33 -19.57 3.87 4.32
C ARG A 33 -20.02 3.32 2.95
N GLY A 34 -19.22 2.43 2.37
CA GLY A 34 -19.49 1.81 1.08
C GLY A 34 -18.86 2.52 -0.12
N ALA A 35 -18.23 3.68 0.08
CA ALA A 35 -17.43 4.31 -0.95
C ALA A 35 -16.19 3.49 -1.31
N LEU A 36 -15.75 3.63 -2.57
CA LEU A 36 -14.51 3.06 -3.10
C LEU A 36 -13.59 4.22 -3.50
N VAL A 37 -12.35 4.19 -3.01
CA VAL A 37 -11.29 5.12 -3.42
C VAL A 37 -10.24 4.35 -4.20
N LEU A 38 -10.02 4.73 -5.45
CA LEU A 38 -8.93 4.17 -6.27
C LEU A 38 -7.63 4.92 -5.97
N ILE A 39 -6.57 4.18 -5.65
CA ILE A 39 -5.25 4.71 -5.33
C ILE A 39 -4.27 4.24 -6.40
N HIS A 40 -3.73 5.17 -7.17
CA HIS A 40 -2.67 4.88 -8.14
C HIS A 40 -1.38 4.47 -7.39
N GLY A 41 -0.61 3.51 -7.93
CA GLY A 41 0.56 2.95 -7.23
C GLY A 41 1.69 3.94 -6.89
N GLN A 42 1.62 5.17 -7.39
CA GLN A 42 2.60 6.24 -7.15
C GLN A 42 2.00 7.50 -6.49
N VAL A 43 0.70 7.54 -6.18
CA VAL A 43 0.11 8.74 -5.56
C VAL A 43 0.53 8.83 -4.09
N ALA A 44 1.09 9.97 -3.70
CA ALA A 44 1.37 10.27 -2.30
C ALA A 44 0.05 10.40 -1.54
N HIS A 45 -0.13 9.60 -0.49
CA HIS A 45 -1.33 9.61 0.34
C HIS A 45 -0.96 9.31 1.79
N LYS A 46 -1.72 9.91 2.72
CA LYS A 46 -1.54 9.73 4.16
C LYS A 46 -2.87 9.72 4.87
N SER A 47 -2.88 9.29 6.13
CA SER A 47 -4.05 9.40 6.98
C SER A 47 -3.64 9.73 8.39
N GLU A 48 -4.26 10.76 8.96
CA GLU A 48 -3.98 11.18 10.32
C GLU A 48 -4.48 10.19 11.37
N LYS A 49 -3.88 10.27 12.56
CA LYS A 49 -4.33 9.53 13.74
C LYS A 49 -5.80 9.86 14.02
N ASN A 50 -6.60 8.82 14.21
CA ASN A 50 -7.99 9.00 14.65
C ASN A 50 -8.03 9.40 16.13
N LEU A 51 -8.53 10.61 16.41
CA LEU A 51 -8.71 11.15 17.76
C LEU A 51 -10.15 11.08 18.26
N SER A 52 -11.06 10.53 17.46
CA SER A 52 -12.47 10.32 17.84
C SER A 52 -12.68 9.01 18.61
N ASP A 53 -13.86 8.85 19.18
CA ASP A 53 -14.33 7.64 19.86
C ASP A 53 -14.90 6.56 18.91
N ARG A 54 -14.97 6.86 17.60
CA ARG A 54 -15.53 5.96 16.57
C ARG A 54 -14.44 5.40 15.68
N SER A 55 -14.52 4.11 15.35
CA SER A 55 -13.58 3.48 14.43
C SER A 55 -13.77 3.96 12.98
N ARG A 56 -12.68 3.94 12.20
CA ARG A 56 -12.64 4.27 10.77
C ARG A 56 -12.19 3.04 9.98
N GLN A 57 -12.99 1.96 10.05
CA GLN A 57 -12.67 0.69 9.40
C GLN A 57 -12.65 0.85 7.87
N ALA A 58 -11.68 0.21 7.22
CA ALA A 58 -11.54 0.16 5.78
C ALA A 58 -11.02 -1.23 5.37
N TYR A 59 -11.45 -1.72 4.21
CA TYR A 59 -10.92 -2.91 3.57
C TYR A 59 -10.15 -2.50 2.33
N THR A 60 -8.94 -3.05 2.14
CA THR A 60 -8.07 -2.70 1.02
C THR A 60 -7.43 -3.96 0.44
N PHE A 61 -7.26 -3.97 -0.88
CA PHE A 61 -6.45 -4.92 -1.62
C PHE A 61 -5.73 -4.18 -2.74
N HIS A 62 -4.65 -4.74 -3.24
CA HIS A 62 -3.87 -4.17 -4.34
C HIS A 62 -3.97 -5.10 -5.55
N LEU A 63 -4.01 -4.50 -6.74
CA LEU A 63 -3.99 -5.22 -8.00
C LEU A 63 -2.69 -4.91 -8.74
N MET A 64 -2.20 -5.90 -9.48
CA MET A 64 -1.08 -5.77 -10.40
C MET A 64 -1.54 -6.21 -11.77
N GLU A 65 -1.32 -5.39 -12.81
CA GLU A 65 -1.43 -5.86 -14.19
C GLU A 65 -0.37 -6.93 -14.43
N SER A 66 -0.78 -8.14 -14.76
CA SER A 66 0.13 -9.28 -14.93
C SER A 66 0.74 -9.35 -16.33
N ALA A 67 0.05 -8.84 -17.35
CA ALA A 67 0.51 -8.84 -18.72
C ALA A 67 1.60 -7.79 -18.91
N GLY A 68 2.81 -8.23 -19.26
CA GLY A 68 3.94 -7.33 -19.54
C GLY A 68 4.58 -6.71 -18.30
N THR A 69 4.20 -7.13 -17.09
CA THR A 69 4.77 -6.62 -15.84
C THR A 69 5.60 -7.71 -15.15
N THR A 70 6.75 -7.32 -14.61
CA THR A 70 7.55 -8.18 -13.74
C THR A 70 7.44 -7.71 -12.30
N TRP A 71 6.99 -8.59 -11.40
CA TRP A 71 7.03 -8.32 -9.97
C TRP A 71 8.47 -8.35 -9.48
N SER A 72 8.93 -7.27 -8.83
CA SER A 72 10.32 -7.19 -8.38
C SER A 72 10.64 -8.30 -7.37
N PRO A 73 11.76 -9.04 -7.54
CA PRO A 73 12.18 -10.07 -6.59
C PRO A 73 12.60 -9.50 -5.23
N GLU A 74 12.85 -8.19 -5.15
CA GLU A 74 13.22 -7.52 -3.91
C GLU A 74 12.03 -7.09 -3.06
N ASN A 75 10.81 -7.07 -3.65
CA ASN A 75 9.61 -6.71 -2.90
C ASN A 75 9.47 -7.60 -1.67
N TRP A 76 9.10 -6.98 -0.54
CA TRP A 76 8.96 -7.68 0.73
C TRP A 76 7.94 -8.85 0.65
N LEU A 77 6.87 -8.67 -0.14
CA LEU A 77 5.87 -9.68 -0.44
C LEU A 77 6.25 -10.38 -1.75
N GLN A 78 6.28 -11.70 -1.71
CA GLN A 78 6.50 -12.56 -2.87
C GLN A 78 5.38 -13.60 -2.94
N PRO A 79 4.91 -13.97 -4.14
CA PRO A 79 3.99 -15.09 -4.29
C PRO A 79 4.69 -16.39 -3.87
N THR A 80 3.94 -17.35 -3.32
CA THR A 80 4.45 -18.69 -3.00
C THR A 80 3.85 -19.73 -3.94
N ALA A 81 4.35 -20.98 -3.86
CA ALA A 81 3.78 -22.07 -4.65
C ALA A 81 2.35 -22.40 -4.20
N GLU A 82 2.06 -22.30 -2.91
CA GLU A 82 0.74 -22.55 -2.31
C GLU A 82 -0.24 -21.41 -2.57
N LEU A 83 0.27 -20.18 -2.67
CA LEU A 83 -0.53 -18.98 -2.92
C LEU A 83 0.18 -18.07 -3.93
N PRO A 84 0.05 -18.37 -5.24
CA PRO A 84 0.38 -17.39 -6.26
C PRO A 84 -0.59 -16.21 -6.15
N PHE A 85 -0.24 -15.06 -6.75
CA PHE A 85 -1.20 -13.95 -6.83
C PHE A 85 -2.40 -14.37 -7.69
N PRO A 86 -3.61 -14.45 -7.13
CA PRO A 86 -4.77 -14.95 -7.87
C PRO A 86 -5.29 -13.90 -8.86
N PRO A 87 -5.93 -14.33 -9.96
CA PRO A 87 -6.61 -13.40 -10.86
C PRO A 87 -7.81 -12.76 -10.17
N LEU A 88 -8.13 -11.53 -10.56
CA LEU A 88 -9.35 -10.85 -10.11
C LEU A 88 -10.58 -11.34 -10.89
N TYR A 89 -10.43 -11.52 -12.21
CA TYR A 89 -11.51 -11.95 -13.07
C TYR A 89 -11.70 -13.47 -12.98
N THR A 90 -12.96 -13.89 -13.02
CA THR A 90 -13.41 -15.29 -12.99
C THR A 90 -13.87 -15.75 -14.35
#